data_AF-A0A1F8R4S1-F1
#
_entry.id   AF-A0A1F8R4S1-F1
#
_cell.length_a   1.000
_cell.length_b   1.000
_cell.length_c   1.000
_cell.angle_alpha   90.00
_cell.angle_beta   90.00
_cell.angle_gamma   90.00
#
_symmetry.space_group_name_H-M   'P 1'
#
loop_
_entity.id
_entity.type
_entity.pdbx_description
1 polymer ?
#
loop_
_entity_poly.entity_id
_entity_poly.type
_entity_poly.pdbx_seq_one_letter_code
_entity_poly.pdbx_strand_id
1 'polypeptide(L)'
;MSRDLFQTFLGSDDTLRIYRDGKLVFSSKKDRLLPLMEYIGARRAGNPVVIFDKIMGNAAALLAVKVNCRETYSPLGSRLAIGTLDRHGIEHHLTETVPYILRPDGQGLCPMEQLSIGKEPEEFYRELKARLEAGQ
;
A
#
# COMPACT_ATOMS: atom_id res chain seq x y z
N MET A 1 -11.05 -9.71 15.24
CA MET A 1 -11.28 -8.30 14.84
C MET A 1 -10.58 -7.96 13.52
N SER A 2 -9.25 -7.80 13.46
CA SER A 2 -8.57 -7.44 12.19
C SER A 2 -8.78 -8.47 11.08
N ARG A 3 -8.79 -9.78 11.42
CA ARG A 3 -9.06 -10.86 10.47
C ARG A 3 -10.48 -10.81 9.88
N ASP A 4 -11.50 -10.52 10.68
CA ASP A 4 -12.90 -10.44 10.24
C ASP A 4 -13.14 -9.22 9.35
N LEU A 5 -12.51 -8.10 9.71
CA LEU A 5 -12.49 -6.90 8.88
C LEU A 5 -11.78 -7.16 7.55
N PHE A 6 -10.69 -7.92 7.58
CA PHE A 6 -9.96 -8.28 6.36
C PHE A 6 -10.79 -9.19 5.45
N GLN A 7 -11.51 -10.18 5.99
CA GLN A 7 -12.45 -10.99 5.19
C GLN A 7 -13.57 -10.13 4.58
N THR A 8 -14.10 -9.19 5.35
CA THR A 8 -15.11 -8.23 4.85
C THR A 8 -14.55 -7.34 3.74
N PHE A 9 -13.28 -6.95 3.84
CA PHE A 9 -12.58 -6.22 2.78
C PHE A 9 -12.37 -7.06 1.52
N LEU A 10 -11.96 -8.33 1.67
CA LEU A 10 -11.79 -9.25 0.54
C LEU A 10 -13.08 -9.41 -0.27
N GLY A 11 -14.25 -9.49 0.40
CA GLY A 11 -15.56 -9.57 -0.24
C GLY A 11 -16.13 -8.24 -0.76
N SER A 12 -15.41 -7.13 -0.65
CA SER A 12 -15.87 -5.81 -1.11
C SER A 12 -15.15 -5.34 -2.38
N ASP A 13 -15.76 -4.34 -3.05
CA ASP A 13 -15.17 -3.62 -4.19
C ASP A 13 -14.06 -2.64 -3.80
N ASP A 14 -13.82 -2.43 -2.50
CA ASP A 14 -12.77 -1.52 -2.06
C ASP A 14 -11.40 -2.12 -2.40
N THR A 15 -10.54 -1.30 -2.98
CA THR A 15 -9.14 -1.64 -3.29
C THR A 15 -8.21 -1.29 -2.13
N LEU A 16 -8.60 -0.31 -1.31
CA LEU A 16 -7.88 0.11 -0.11
C LEU A 16 -8.86 0.43 1.02
N ARG A 17 -8.53 -0.02 2.24
CA ARG A 17 -9.13 0.49 3.49
C ARG A 17 -8.05 0.83 4.50
N ILE A 18 -8.26 1.92 5.23
CA ILE A 18 -7.37 2.35 6.31
C ILE A 18 -8.19 2.46 7.59
N TYR A 19 -7.71 1.81 8.62
CA TYR A 19 -8.31 1.79 9.95
C TYR A 19 -7.41 2.51 10.95
N ARG A 20 -8.04 3.21 11.89
CA ARG A 20 -7.39 3.82 13.05
C ARG A 20 -8.17 3.45 14.29
N ASP A 21 -7.50 2.88 15.29
CA ASP A 21 -8.11 2.43 16.54
C ASP A 21 -9.35 1.54 16.31
N GLY A 22 -9.26 0.63 15.33
CA GLY A 22 -10.33 -0.31 14.94
C GLY A 22 -11.47 0.31 14.12
N LYS A 23 -11.45 1.62 13.85
CA LYS A 23 -12.49 2.31 13.07
C LYS A 23 -12.02 2.57 11.64
N LEU A 24 -12.90 2.35 10.67
CA LEU A 24 -12.64 2.68 9.27
C LEU A 24 -12.56 4.22 9.13
N VAL A 25 -11.40 4.74 8.72
CA VAL A 25 -11.20 6.18 8.53
C VAL A 25 -11.09 6.57 7.06
N PHE A 26 -10.77 5.62 6.19
CA PHE A 26 -10.68 5.84 4.75
C PHE A 26 -10.95 4.54 4.00
N SER A 27 -11.66 4.63 2.89
CA SER A 27 -11.84 3.55 1.93
C SER A 27 -11.82 4.12 0.52
N SER A 28 -11.42 3.31 -0.46
CA SER A 28 -11.43 3.71 -1.86
C SER A 28 -11.64 2.49 -2.75
N LYS A 29 -12.28 2.74 -3.90
CA LYS A 29 -12.38 1.80 -5.03
C LYS A 29 -11.42 2.16 -6.17
N LYS A 30 -10.59 3.20 -6.01
CA LYS A 30 -9.65 3.63 -7.06
C LYS A 30 -8.48 2.66 -7.15
N ASP A 31 -7.95 2.48 -8.35
CA ASP A 31 -6.88 1.52 -8.57
C ASP A 31 -5.48 2.05 -8.22
N ARG A 32 -4.55 1.10 -8.10
CA ARG A 32 -3.11 1.34 -7.92
C ARG A 32 -2.84 2.13 -6.64
N LEU A 33 -1.90 3.08 -6.70
CA LEU A 33 -1.44 3.84 -5.54
C LEU A 33 -2.25 5.12 -5.28
N LEU A 34 -3.21 5.45 -6.15
CA LEU A 34 -4.01 6.67 -6.02
C LEU A 34 -4.72 6.77 -4.66
N PRO A 35 -5.37 5.71 -4.13
CA PRO A 35 -5.95 5.75 -2.78
C PRO A 35 -4.96 6.16 -1.68
N LEU A 36 -3.74 5.60 -1.70
CA LEU A 36 -2.71 5.91 -0.70
C LEU A 36 -2.20 7.35 -0.86
N MET A 37 -2.00 7.80 -2.10
CA MET A 37 -1.58 9.18 -2.39
C MET A 37 -2.60 10.21 -1.90
N GLU A 38 -3.89 9.94 -2.11
CA GLU A 38 -4.99 10.78 -1.61
C GLU A 38 -5.02 10.83 -0.09
N TYR A 39 -4.86 9.67 0.56
CA TYR A 39 -4.82 9.61 2.02
C TYR A 39 -3.62 10.37 2.61
N ILE A 40 -2.43 10.25 2.02
CA ILE A 40 -1.23 11.00 2.42
C ILE A 40 -1.46 12.51 2.21
N GLY A 41 -2.00 12.89 1.06
CA GLY A 41 -2.27 14.28 0.70
C GLY A 41 -3.27 14.98 1.63
N ALA A 42 -4.24 14.24 2.16
CA ALA A 42 -5.20 14.73 3.14
C ALA A 42 -4.60 15.02 4.54
N ARG A 43 -3.27 14.86 4.72
CA ARG A 43 -2.49 15.21 5.92
C ARG A 43 -3.13 14.75 7.24
N ARG A 44 -3.53 13.48 7.31
CA ARG A 44 -4.13 12.90 8.52
C ARG A 44 -3.07 12.48 9.53
N ALA A 45 -2.44 13.46 10.19
CA ALA A 45 -1.63 13.19 11.39
C ALA A 45 -2.44 12.41 12.45
N GLY A 46 -1.76 11.61 13.26
CA GLY A 46 -2.38 10.90 14.38
C GLY A 46 -1.79 9.52 14.63
N ASN A 47 -2.56 8.71 15.36
CA ASN A 47 -2.21 7.35 15.75
C ASN A 47 -1.83 6.48 14.55
N PRO A 48 -0.98 5.46 14.76
CA PRO A 48 -0.64 4.50 13.73
C PRO A 48 -1.89 3.86 13.12
N VAL A 49 -1.80 3.54 11.83
CA VAL A 49 -2.93 3.01 11.07
C VAL A 49 -2.69 1.55 10.65
N VAL A 50 -3.80 0.84 10.41
CA VAL A 50 -3.79 -0.48 9.78
C VAL A 50 -4.30 -0.34 8.35
N ILE A 51 -3.56 -0.89 7.39
CA ILE A 51 -3.88 -0.79 5.96
C ILE A 51 -4.30 -2.14 5.44
N PHE A 52 -5.45 -2.20 4.79
CA PHE A 52 -5.83 -3.33 3.95
C PHE A 52 -5.75 -2.92 2.49
N ASP A 53 -4.99 -3.67 1.70
CA ASP A 53 -4.76 -3.43 0.27
C ASP A 53 -4.95 -4.74 -0.49
N LYS A 54 -5.50 -4.70 -1.71
CA LYS A 54 -5.62 -5.90 -2.55
C LYS A 54 -4.26 -6.38 -3.06
N ILE A 55 -3.27 -5.48 -3.23
CA ILE A 55 -1.93 -5.84 -3.71
C ILE A 55 -0.87 -5.02 -2.96
N MET A 56 -0.11 -5.69 -2.09
CA MET A 56 1.02 -5.08 -1.37
C MET A 56 2.34 -5.23 -2.12
N GLY A 57 2.57 -4.38 -3.11
CA GLY A 57 3.88 -4.21 -3.76
C GLY A 57 4.83 -3.32 -2.96
N ASN A 58 6.10 -3.29 -3.35
CA ASN A 58 7.12 -2.46 -2.69
C ASN A 58 6.77 -0.96 -2.75
N ALA A 59 6.16 -0.53 -3.86
CA ALA A 59 5.65 0.81 -4.00
C ALA A 59 4.57 1.16 -2.95
N ALA A 60 3.64 0.24 -2.70
CA ALA A 60 2.61 0.41 -1.67
C ALA A 60 3.23 0.36 -0.26
N ALA A 61 4.20 -0.52 -0.02
CA ALA A 61 4.93 -0.60 1.24
C ALA A 61 5.64 0.72 1.60
N LEU A 62 6.33 1.35 0.65
CA LEU A 62 6.95 2.67 0.87
C LEU A 62 5.93 3.75 1.25
N LEU A 63 4.74 3.74 0.62
CA LEU A 63 3.65 4.65 0.99
C LEU A 63 3.01 4.29 2.33
N ALA A 64 3.00 3.03 2.74
CA ALA A 64 2.55 2.61 4.07
C ALA A 64 3.43 3.20 5.18
N VAL A 65 4.75 3.26 4.96
CA VAL A 65 5.68 3.93 5.89
C VAL A 65 5.32 5.41 6.04
N LYS A 66 5.00 6.09 4.93
CA LYS A 66 4.63 7.52 4.91
C LYS A 66 3.41 7.87 5.75
N VAL A 67 2.51 6.91 5.99
CA VAL A 67 1.27 7.14 6.75
C VAL A 67 1.35 6.65 8.20
N ASN A 68 2.55 6.36 8.71
CA ASN A 68 2.76 5.79 10.05
C ASN A 68 1.95 4.49 10.21
N CYS A 69 2.01 3.61 9.20
CA CYS A 69 1.35 2.32 9.26
C CYS A 69 2.03 1.41 10.28
N ARG A 70 1.24 0.78 11.15
CA ARG A 70 1.72 -0.25 12.07
C ARG A 70 1.67 -1.65 11.45
N GLU A 71 0.64 -1.89 10.65
CA GLU A 71 0.25 -3.24 10.25
C GLU A 71 -0.47 -3.22 8.89
N THR A 72 -0.14 -4.16 8.03
CA THR A 72 -0.71 -4.29 6.68
C THR A 72 -1.31 -5.67 6.44
N TYR A 73 -2.40 -5.72 5.68
CA TYR A 73 -3.01 -6.97 5.23
C TYR A 73 -3.22 -6.94 3.74
N SER A 74 -2.86 -8.03 3.07
CA SER A 74 -3.10 -8.17 1.63
C SER A 74 -3.22 -9.62 1.20
N PRO A 75 -4.09 -9.96 0.24
CA PRO A 75 -4.11 -11.31 -0.31
C PRO A 75 -2.86 -11.60 -1.15
N LEU A 76 -2.18 -10.58 -1.68
CA LEU A 76 -1.01 -10.74 -2.53
C LEU A 76 0.04 -9.68 -2.18
N GLY A 77 1.28 -10.08 -1.89
CA GLY A 77 2.40 -9.15 -1.74
C GLY A 77 3.68 -9.60 -2.44
N SER A 78 4.65 -8.71 -2.55
CA SER A 78 5.97 -9.03 -3.13
C SER A 78 7.06 -9.22 -2.07
N ARG A 79 8.11 -9.98 -2.41
CA ARG A 79 9.30 -10.10 -1.55
C ARG A 79 10.00 -8.76 -1.30
N LEU A 80 9.97 -7.87 -2.28
CA LEU A 80 10.46 -6.51 -2.09
C LEU A 80 9.64 -5.74 -1.05
N ALA A 81 8.30 -5.87 -1.09
CA ALA A 81 7.42 -5.27 -0.11
C ALA A 81 7.74 -5.76 1.30
N ILE A 82 7.88 -7.09 1.50
CA ILE A 82 8.27 -7.67 2.79
C ILE A 82 9.56 -7.05 3.30
N GLY A 83 10.61 -6.99 2.48
CA GLY A 83 11.89 -6.40 2.88
C GLY A 83 11.79 -4.93 3.30
N THR A 84 10.92 -4.16 2.66
CA THR A 84 10.63 -2.77 3.06
C THR A 84 9.82 -2.69 4.35
N LEU A 85 8.76 -3.49 4.49
CA LEU A 85 7.91 -3.52 5.68
C LEU A 85 8.72 -3.93 6.92
N ASP A 86 9.52 -4.99 6.81
CA ASP A 86 10.40 -5.47 7.90
C ASP A 86 11.43 -4.42 8.30
N ARG A 87 12.09 -3.78 7.32
CA ARG A 87 13.08 -2.72 7.57
C ARG A 87 12.48 -1.55 8.35
N HIS A 88 11.21 -1.24 8.11
CA HIS A 88 10.51 -0.13 8.77
C HIS A 88 9.65 -0.57 9.96
N GLY A 89 9.73 -1.83 10.39
CA GLY A 89 9.01 -2.34 11.57
C GLY A 89 7.49 -2.40 11.40
N ILE A 90 7.01 -2.61 10.18
CA ILE A 90 5.59 -2.72 9.86
C ILE A 90 5.21 -4.19 9.80
N GLU A 91 4.27 -4.60 10.66
CA GLU A 91 3.74 -5.97 10.65
C GLU A 91 2.96 -6.22 9.35
N HIS A 92 3.09 -7.41 8.78
CA HIS A 92 2.49 -7.72 7.49
C HIS A 92 1.84 -9.10 7.47
N HIS A 93 0.63 -9.15 6.93
CA HIS A 93 -0.17 -10.36 6.80
C HIS A 93 -0.51 -10.56 5.32
N LEU A 94 0.29 -11.40 4.66
CA LEU A 94 0.16 -11.69 3.24
C LEU A 94 -0.35 -13.13 3.05
N THR A 95 -1.41 -13.31 2.26
CA THR A 95 -1.90 -14.67 1.94
C THR A 95 -0.97 -15.36 0.94
N GLU A 96 -0.60 -14.65 -0.14
CA GLU A 96 0.35 -15.13 -1.15
C GLU A 96 1.52 -14.14 -1.28
N THR A 97 2.71 -14.67 -1.53
CA THR A 97 3.92 -13.87 -1.78
C THR A 97 4.59 -14.26 -3.10
N VAL A 98 4.79 -13.27 -3.97
CA VAL A 98 5.51 -13.42 -5.24
C VAL A 98 6.85 -12.70 -5.19
N PRO A 99 7.83 -13.01 -6.07
CA PRO A 99 9.09 -12.27 -6.12
C PRO A 99 8.87 -10.76 -6.36
N TYR A 100 7.99 -10.41 -7.31
CA TYR A 100 7.69 -9.04 -7.70
C TYR A 100 6.25 -8.91 -8.18
N ILE A 101 5.65 -7.73 -8.03
CA ILE A 101 4.35 -7.43 -8.63
C ILE A 101 4.52 -7.19 -10.14
N LEU A 102 3.79 -7.96 -10.94
CA LEU A 102 3.78 -7.87 -12.39
C LEU A 102 2.68 -6.94 -12.88
N ARG A 103 2.76 -6.57 -14.16
CA ARG A 103 1.66 -5.91 -14.85
C ARG A 103 0.44 -6.84 -14.99
N PRO A 104 -0.78 -6.30 -15.14
CA PRO A 104 -1.97 -7.13 -15.37
C PRO A 104 -1.89 -8.02 -16.62
N ASP A 105 -1.16 -7.59 -17.65
CA ASP A 105 -0.91 -8.37 -18.87
C ASP A 105 0.21 -9.42 -18.71
N GLY A 106 0.82 -9.50 -17.52
CA GLY A 106 1.95 -10.39 -17.22
C GLY A 106 3.27 -9.95 -17.84
N GLN A 107 3.32 -8.83 -18.57
CA GLN A 107 4.50 -8.41 -19.32
C GLN A 107 5.47 -7.61 -18.44
N GLY A 108 6.21 -8.34 -17.61
CA GLY A 108 7.25 -7.79 -16.75
C GLY A 108 6.72 -7.05 -15.54
N LEU A 109 7.61 -6.30 -14.89
CA LEU A 109 7.32 -5.60 -13.64
C LEU A 109 6.24 -4.54 -13.80
N CYS A 110 5.37 -4.45 -12.80
CA CYS A 110 4.52 -3.29 -12.62
C CYS A 110 5.41 -2.02 -12.61
N PRO A 111 5.09 -0.97 -13.39
CA PRO A 111 5.92 0.24 -13.45
C PRO A 111 6.18 0.87 -12.08
N MET A 112 5.22 0.78 -11.16
CA MET A 112 5.37 1.31 -9.82
C MET A 112 6.29 0.43 -8.96
N GLU A 113 6.19 -0.89 -9.09
CA GLU A 113 7.10 -1.83 -8.43
C GLU A 113 8.54 -1.57 -8.86
N GLN A 114 8.78 -1.45 -10.16
CA GLN A 114 10.09 -1.12 -10.70
C GLN A 114 10.59 0.25 -10.24
N LEU A 115 9.73 1.27 -10.25
CA LEU A 115 10.07 2.62 -9.81
C LEU A 115 10.50 2.66 -8.33
N SER A 116 9.93 1.80 -7.50
CA SER A 116 10.18 1.76 -6.05
C SER A 116 11.52 1.12 -5.65
N ILE A 117 12.18 0.40 -6.55
CA ILE A 117 13.41 -0.33 -6.23
C ILE A 117 14.52 0.66 -5.83
N GLY A 118 15.12 0.40 -4.67
CA GLY A 118 16.25 1.19 -4.15
C GLY A 118 15.88 2.58 -3.61
N LYS A 119 14.59 2.91 -3.53
CA LYS A 119 14.13 4.22 -3.03
C LYS A 119 13.76 4.19 -1.57
N GLU A 120 13.99 5.31 -0.90
CA GLU A 120 13.46 5.59 0.43
C GLU A 120 12.01 6.12 0.35
N PRO A 121 11.20 5.98 1.43
CA PRO A 121 9.77 6.35 1.41
C PRO A 121 9.48 7.78 0.95
N GLU A 122 10.26 8.76 1.42
CA GLU A 122 10.08 10.17 1.07
C GLU A 122 10.55 10.49 -0.35
N GLU A 123 11.55 9.76 -0.86
CA GLU A 123 12.00 9.88 -2.25
C GLU A 123 10.92 9.36 -3.20
N PHE A 124 10.43 8.14 -2.95
CA PHE A 124 9.39 7.53 -3.78
C PHE A 124 8.10 8.36 -3.79
N TYR A 125 7.65 8.84 -2.63
CA TYR A 125 6.46 9.69 -2.54
C TYR A 125 6.57 10.96 -3.38
N ARG A 126 7.71 11.67 -3.28
CA ARG A 126 7.93 12.91 -4.04
C ARG A 126 7.97 12.66 -5.54
N GLU A 127 8.65 11.61 -5.99
CA GLU A 127 8.71 11.29 -7.41
C GLU A 127 7.34 10.85 -7.95
N LEU A 128 6.60 10.03 -7.21
CA LEU A 128 5.26 9.62 -7.61
C LEU A 128 4.31 10.82 -7.66
N LYS A 129 4.39 11.74 -6.69
CA LYS A 129 3.59 12.97 -6.67
C LYS A 129 3.87 13.82 -7.91
N ALA A 130 5.14 14.07 -8.24
CA ALA A 130 5.52 14.85 -9.42
C ALA A 130 5.00 14.23 -10.74
N ARG A 131 5.04 12.89 -10.86
CA ARG A 131 4.51 12.18 -12.03
C ARG A 131 2.99 12.31 -12.16
N LEU A 132 2.25 12.33 -11.05
CA LEU A 132 0.80 12.53 -11.05
C LEU A 132 0.42 13.97 -11.42
N GLU A 133 1.24 14.96 -11.03
CA GLU A 133 1.03 16.36 -11.37
C GLU A 133 1.40 16.68 -12.83
N ALA A 134 2.45 16.04 -13.37
CA ALA A 134 2.89 16.23 -14.76
C ALA A 134 2.06 15.48 -15.81
N GLY A 135 1.21 14.53 -15.38
CA GLY A 135 0.31 13.77 -16.26
C GLY A 135 -1.12 14.34 -16.33
N GLN A 136 -1.35 15.55 -15.80
CA GLN A 136 -2.57 16.34 -15.94
C GLN A 136 -2.39 17.38 -17.04
#